data_AF-A0A5E4LAG7-F1
#
_entry.id   AF-A0A5E4LAG7-F1
#
_cell.length_a   1.000
_cell.length_b   1.000
_cell.length_c   1.000
_cell.angle_alpha   90.00
_cell.angle_beta   90.00
_cell.angle_gamma   90.00
#
_symmetry.space_group_name_H-M   'P 1'
#
loop_
_entity.id
_entity.type
_entity.pdbx_description
1 polymer ?
#
loop_
_entity_poly.entity_id
_entity_poly.type
_entity_poly.pdbx_seq_one_letter_code
_entity_poly.pdbx_strand_id
1 'polypeptide(L)'
;MEIEEKVLKLIKSGKNGILQNELWKKAKIDSSKCSRILAKLEKEGKISREKESEKGVKTYLIKYIEKKEEKPRSFKLLLIGDMFSPCTGCALECEPEKCVLLAEWVYGLEKEG
;
A
#
# COMPACT_ATOMS: atom_id res chain seq x y z
N MET A 1 20.33 -1.45 13.49
CA MET A 1 19.16 -1.67 12.60
C MET A 1 17.97 -2.26 13.36
N GLU A 2 18.16 -3.16 14.32
CA GLU A 2 17.04 -3.83 15.03
C GLU A 2 16.03 -2.90 15.73
N ILE A 3 16.48 -1.80 16.33
CA ILE A 3 15.57 -0.88 17.05
C ILE A 3 14.65 -0.12 16.08
N GLU A 4 15.15 0.29 14.92
CA GLU A 4 14.35 1.00 13.91
C GLU A 4 13.23 0.09 13.40
N GLU A 5 13.55 -1.18 13.13
CA GLU A 5 12.58 -2.15 12.66
C GLU A 5 11.52 -2.47 13.72
N LYS A 6 11.93 -2.57 14.99
CA LYS A 6 11.02 -2.74 16.13
C LYS A 6 10.06 -1.55 16.27
N VAL A 7 10.57 -0.32 16.18
CA VAL A 7 9.75 0.90 16.20
C VAL A 7 8.76 0.91 15.04
N LEU A 8 9.21 0.55 13.83
CA LEU A 8 8.34 0.51 12.66
C LEU A 8 7.23 -0.55 12.80
N LYS A 9 7.54 -1.74 13.35
CA LYS A 9 6.54 -2.78 13.65
C LYS A 9 5.49 -2.29 14.66
N LEU A 10 5.91 -1.55 15.70
CA LEU A 10 4.97 -0.94 16.65
C LEU A 10 4.05 0.08 15.97
N ILE A 11 4.58 0.93 15.09
CA ILE A 11 3.76 1.90 14.35
C ILE A 11 2.77 1.17 13.43
N LYS A 12 3.21 0.14 12.70
CA LYS A 12 2.34 -0.71 11.86
C LYS A 12 1.22 -1.41 12.64
N SER A 13 1.45 -1.77 13.90
CA SER A 13 0.42 -2.39 14.74
C SER A 13 -0.70 -1.43 15.14
N GLY A 14 -0.45 -0.13 15.13
CA GLY A 14 -1.44 0.90 15.44
C GLY A 14 -2.22 1.34 14.21
N LYS A 15 -3.38 0.71 13.95
CA LYS A 15 -4.24 1.03 12.78
C LYS A 15 -4.60 2.51 12.64
N ASN A 16 -4.79 3.23 13.76
CA ASN A 16 -5.13 4.66 13.78
C ASN A 16 -3.93 5.58 14.05
N GLY A 17 -2.72 5.01 14.06
CA GLY A 17 -1.51 5.70 14.52
C GLY A 17 -1.25 5.52 16.02
N ILE A 18 -0.08 5.98 16.45
CA ILE A 18 0.42 5.88 17.82
C ILE A 18 1.01 7.21 18.24
N LEU A 19 0.70 7.67 19.45
CA LEU A 19 1.28 8.91 19.97
C LEU A 19 2.75 8.73 20.27
N GLN A 20 3.56 9.73 19.93
CA GLN A 20 5.00 9.68 20.14
C GLN A 20 5.37 9.46 21.62
N ASN A 21 4.59 10.06 22.55
CA ASN A 21 4.77 9.89 23.99
C ASN A 21 4.51 8.46 24.50
N GLU A 22 3.67 7.70 23.80
CA GLU A 22 3.46 6.28 24.10
C GLU A 22 4.50 5.40 23.39
N LEU A 23 4.91 5.80 22.18
CA LEU A 23 5.77 5.00 21.33
C LEU A 23 7.13 4.72 21.96
N TRP A 24 7.78 5.73 22.56
CA TRP A 24 9.09 5.53 23.20
C TRP A 24 9.00 4.59 24.42
N LYS A 25 7.89 4.66 25.17
CA LYS A 25 7.59 3.77 26.31
C LYS A 25 7.40 2.32 25.85
N LYS A 26 6.56 2.11 24.82
CA LYS A 26 6.30 0.77 24.24
C LYS A 26 7.55 0.18 23.57
N ALA A 27 8.35 1.00 22.91
CA ALA A 27 9.61 0.58 22.31
C ALA A 27 10.71 0.30 23.35
N LYS A 28 10.54 0.76 24.60
CA LYS A 28 11.52 0.72 25.70
C LYS A 28 12.83 1.42 25.33
N ILE A 29 12.73 2.63 24.77
CA ILE A 29 13.87 3.45 24.35
C ILE A 29 13.76 4.89 24.85
N ASP A 30 14.86 5.62 24.83
CA ASP A 30 14.89 7.04 25.14
C ASP A 30 14.07 7.87 24.15
N SER A 31 13.41 8.92 24.65
CA SER A 31 12.62 9.85 23.82
C SER A 31 13.47 10.51 22.71
N SER A 32 14.75 10.82 22.99
CA SER A 32 15.67 11.40 22.00
C SER A 32 15.99 10.42 20.87
N LYS A 33 16.20 9.13 21.19
CA LYS A 33 16.41 8.06 20.20
C LYS A 33 15.14 7.85 19.37
N CYS A 34 13.97 7.83 20.01
CA CYS A 34 12.69 7.72 19.33
C CYS A 34 12.50 8.85 18.30
N SER A 35 12.75 10.11 18.70
CA SER A 35 12.66 11.26 17.79
C SER A 35 13.58 11.15 16.58
N ARG A 36 14.83 10.69 16.77
CA ARG A 36 15.80 10.49 15.67
C ARG A 36 15.36 9.41 14.69
N ILE A 37 14.89 8.27 15.19
CA ILE A 37 14.39 7.16 14.37
C ILE A 37 13.18 7.61 13.56
N LEU A 38 12.23 8.27 14.21
CA LEU A 38 11.04 8.78 13.54
C LEU A 38 11.39 9.83 12.47
N ALA A 39 12.36 10.72 12.70
CA ALA A 39 12.78 11.70 11.69
C ALA A 39 13.39 11.02 10.44
N LYS A 40 14.15 9.93 10.64
CA LYS A 40 14.68 9.12 9.55
C LYS A 40 13.57 8.40 8.77
N LEU A 41 12.63 7.75 9.48
CA LEU A 41 11.49 7.06 8.86
C LEU A 41 10.56 8.01 8.10
N GLU A 42 10.38 9.23 8.61
CA GLU A 42 9.62 10.30 7.95
C GLU A 42 10.34 10.76 6.68
N LYS A 43 11.66 10.97 6.73
CA LYS A 43 12.48 11.30 5.54
C LYS A 43 12.44 10.19 4.48
N GLU A 44 12.33 8.93 4.89
CA GLU A 44 12.14 7.77 4.01
C GLU A 44 10.70 7.61 3.48
N GLY A 45 9.77 8.46 3.91
CA GLY A 45 8.35 8.40 3.51
C GLY A 45 7.60 7.18 4.03
N LYS A 46 8.09 6.54 5.10
CA LYS A 46 7.46 5.34 5.70
C LYS A 46 6.41 5.69 6.75
N ILE A 47 6.43 6.90 7.30
CA ILE A 47 5.53 7.37 8.35
C ILE A 47 5.16 8.82 8.11
N SER A 48 4.03 9.26 8.67
CA SER A 48 3.65 10.67 8.78
C SER A 48 3.52 11.08 10.25
N ARG A 49 3.79 12.36 10.53
CA ARG A 49 3.60 12.97 11.84
C ARG A 49 2.54 14.05 11.77
N GLU A 50 1.49 13.91 12.56
CA GLU A 50 0.44 14.91 12.70
C GLU A 50 0.53 15.55 14.08
N LYS A 51 0.38 16.88 14.16
CA LYS A 51 0.35 17.57 15.45
C LYS A 51 -0.95 17.20 16.15
N GLU A 52 -0.81 16.59 17.32
CA GLU A 52 -1.93 16.15 18.16
C GLU A 52 -1.68 16.65 19.58
N SER A 53 -2.72 16.95 20.34
CA SER A 53 -2.57 17.33 21.76
C SER A 53 -3.14 16.24 22.65
N GLU A 54 -2.30 15.58 23.44
CA GLU A 54 -2.76 14.62 24.45
C GLU A 54 -2.82 15.36 25.80
N LYS A 55 -4.03 15.53 26.34
CA LYS A 55 -4.26 16.15 27.66
C LYS A 55 -3.57 17.52 27.84
N GLY A 56 -3.56 18.34 26.79
CA GLY A 56 -2.96 19.68 26.79
C GLY A 56 -1.44 19.72 26.53
N VAL A 57 -0.77 18.57 26.42
CA VAL A 57 0.62 18.48 26.00
C VAL A 57 0.71 18.31 24.49
N LYS A 58 1.42 19.22 23.82
CA LYS A 58 1.70 19.11 22.39
C LYS A 58 2.52 17.85 22.13
N THR A 59 1.95 16.91 21.39
CA THR A 59 2.59 15.66 20.97
C THR A 59 2.39 15.47 19.47
N TYR A 60 2.89 14.35 18.95
CA TYR A 60 2.70 13.98 17.56
C TYR A 60 2.02 12.62 17.49
N LEU A 61 0.97 12.53 16.67
CA LEU A 61 0.39 11.28 16.24
C LEU A 61 1.22 10.74 15.07
N ILE A 62 1.77 9.55 15.24
CA ILE A 62 2.61 8.89 14.25
C ILE A 62 1.76 7.87 13.51
N LYS A 63 1.59 8.03 12.20
CA LYS A 63 0.87 7.08 11.36
C LYS A 63 1.82 6.38 10.41
N TYR A 64 1.60 5.08 10.18
CA TYR A 64 2.31 4.36 9.14
C TYR A 64 1.80 4.81 7.78
N ILE A 65 2.71 5.16 6.87
CA ILE A 65 2.35 5.34 5.46
C ILE A 65 2.43 3.95 4.84
N GLU A 66 1.27 3.35 4.59
CA GLU A 66 1.21 2.20 3.72
C GLU A 66 1.68 2.65 2.34
N LYS A 67 2.95 2.34 2.01
CA LYS A 67 3.30 2.15 0.62
C LYS A 67 2.39 1.03 0.15
N LYS A 68 1.27 1.41 -0.47
CA LYS A 68 0.67 0.59 -1.50
C LYS A 68 1.81 0.42 -2.49
N GLU A 69 2.58 -0.65 -2.34
CA GLU A 69 3.15 -1.29 -3.52
C GLU A 69 1.94 -1.39 -4.43
N GLU A 70 1.95 -0.62 -5.51
CA GLU A 70 1.04 -0.86 -6.60
C GLU A 70 1.33 -2.29 -6.98
N LYS A 71 0.56 -3.24 -6.41
CA LYS A 71 0.62 -4.62 -6.82
C LYS A 71 0.51 -4.52 -8.34
N PRO A 72 1.50 -5.04 -9.10
CA PRO A 72 1.44 -4.94 -10.55
C PRO A 72 0.04 -5.41 -10.93
N ARG A 73 -0.72 -4.53 -11.60
CA ARG A 73 -2.11 -4.84 -11.94
C ARG A 73 -2.05 -6.15 -12.69
N SER A 74 -2.61 -7.20 -12.09
CA SER A 74 -2.61 -8.51 -12.73
C SER A 74 -3.64 -8.45 -13.84
N PHE A 75 -3.17 -8.42 -15.08
CA PHE A 75 -4.04 -8.50 -16.25
C PHE A 75 -4.31 -9.95 -16.66
N LYS A 76 -4.06 -10.92 -15.77
CA LYS A 76 -4.27 -12.35 -16.05
C LYS A 76 -5.69 -12.67 -16.51
N LEU A 77 -6.69 -11.94 -16.02
CA LEU A 77 -8.10 -12.12 -16.43
C LEU A 77 -8.39 -11.61 -17.85
N LEU A 78 -7.47 -10.85 -18.44
CA LEU A 78 -7.55 -10.35 -19.81
C LEU A 78 -6.67 -11.17 -20.76
N LEU A 79 -6.09 -12.29 -20.29
CA LEU A 79 -5.24 -13.17 -21.06
C LEU A 79 -5.89 -14.56 -21.18
N ILE A 80 -5.79 -15.15 -22.36
CA ILE A 80 -6.01 -16.57 -22.63
C ILE A 80 -4.73 -17.05 -23.31
N GLY A 81 -3.97 -17.90 -22.63
CA GLY A 81 -2.58 -18.17 -22.99
C GLY A 81 -1.78 -16.87 -23.12
N ASP A 82 -1.22 -16.63 -24.32
CA ASP A 82 -0.48 -15.41 -24.66
C ASP A 82 -1.35 -14.35 -25.39
N MET A 83 -2.66 -14.55 -25.49
CA MET A 83 -3.58 -13.67 -26.22
C MET A 83 -4.33 -12.72 -25.28
N PHE A 84 -4.14 -11.42 -25.47
CA PHE A 84 -4.86 -10.38 -24.74
C PHE A 84 -6.27 -10.15 -25.30
N SER A 85 -7.22 -9.80 -24.44
CA SER A 85 -8.60 -9.52 -24.85
C SER A 85 -8.65 -8.40 -25.90
N PRO A 86 -9.20 -8.65 -27.10
CA PRO A 86 -9.11 -7.73 -28.23
C PRO A 86 -9.94 -6.46 -28.05
N CYS A 87 -10.96 -6.49 -27.18
CA CYS A 87 -11.77 -5.31 -26.88
C CYS A 87 -11.14 -4.38 -25.84
N THR A 88 -10.10 -4.81 -25.13
CA THR A 88 -9.42 -3.95 -24.14
C THR A 88 -8.48 -2.99 -24.85
N GLY A 89 -9.02 -1.84 -25.30
CA GLY A 89 -8.27 -0.82 -26.05
C GLY A 89 -8.50 -0.86 -27.56
N CYS A 90 -9.62 -1.43 -28.01
CA CYS A 90 -9.95 -1.47 -29.44
C CYS A 90 -10.11 -0.05 -30.01
N ALA A 91 -9.38 0.26 -31.08
CA ALA A 91 -9.47 1.53 -31.79
C ALA A 91 -10.72 1.65 -32.68
N LEU A 92 -11.46 0.55 -32.85
CA LEU A 92 -12.61 0.48 -33.76
C LEU A 92 -13.95 0.83 -33.09
N GLU A 93 -13.93 1.34 -31.85
CA GLU A 93 -15.15 1.63 -31.06
C GLU A 93 -16.16 0.48 -31.08
N CYS A 94 -15.66 -0.75 -31.06
CA CYS A 94 -16.51 -1.92 -31.23
C CYS A 94 -17.42 -2.15 -30.02
N GLU A 95 -18.63 -2.63 -30.27
CA GLU A 95 -19.51 -3.16 -29.21
C GLU A 95 -19.05 -4.58 -28.85
N PRO A 96 -18.63 -4.85 -27.60
CA PRO A 96 -18.12 -6.16 -27.20
C PRO A 96 -19.07 -7.32 -27.50
N GLU A 97 -20.38 -7.11 -27.32
CA GLU A 97 -21.44 -8.10 -27.57
C GLU A 97 -21.52 -8.55 -29.04
N LYS A 98 -21.00 -7.75 -29.97
CA LYS A 98 -21.03 -8.01 -31.41
C LYS A 98 -19.64 -8.23 -32.00
N CYS A 99 -18.58 -8.22 -31.18
CA CYS A 99 -17.21 -8.30 -31.65
C CYS A 99 -16.82 -9.75 -31.92
N VAL A 100 -16.61 -10.09 -33.20
CA VAL A 100 -16.19 -11.43 -33.63
C VAL A 100 -14.86 -11.84 -32.99
N LEU A 101 -13.88 -10.93 -32.94
CA LEU A 101 -12.57 -11.19 -32.32
C LEU A 101 -12.71 -11.51 -30.83
N LEU A 102 -13.61 -10.81 -30.12
CA LEU A 102 -13.87 -11.11 -28.71
C LEU A 102 -14.57 -12.45 -28.56
N ALA A 103 -15.51 -12.79 -29.44
CA ALA A 103 -16.19 -14.09 -29.41
C ALA A 103 -15.20 -15.24 -29.62
N GLU A 104 -14.26 -15.11 -30.57
CA GLU A 104 -13.18 -16.09 -30.76
C GLU A 104 -12.25 -16.19 -29.55
N TRP A 105 -11.90 -15.05 -28.96
CA TRP A 105 -11.13 -15.01 -27.73
C TRP A 105 -11.86 -15.74 -26.60
N VAL A 106 -13.15 -15.43 -26.35
CA VAL A 106 -13.98 -16.11 -25.33
C VAL A 106 -14.05 -17.61 -25.57
N TYR A 107 -14.17 -18.07 -26.82
CA TYR A 107 -14.16 -19.49 -27.15
C TYR A 107 -12.84 -20.19 -26.77
N GLY A 108 -11.73 -19.45 -26.74
CA GLY A 108 -10.45 -19.93 -26.22
C GLY A 108 -10.48 -20.30 -24.74
N LEU A 109 -11.37 -19.71 -23.92
CA LEU A 109 -11.51 -20.02 -22.49
C LEU A 109 -11.95 -21.48 -22.27
N GLU A 110 -12.80 -22.02 -23.14
CA GLU A 110 -13.28 -23.39 -23.04
C GLU A 110 -12.17 -24.43 -23.29
N LYS A 111 -11.06 -24.03 -23.92
CA LYS A 111 -9.94 -24.91 -24.27
C LYS A 111 -8.81 -24.89 -23.24
N GLU A 112 -8.80 -23.93 -22.32
CA GLU A 112 -7.81 -23.80 -21.24
C GLU A 112 -8.31 -24.25 -19.85
N GLY A 113 -9.60 -24.61 -19.74
CA GLY A 113 -10.22 -25.15 -18.52
C GLY A 113 -10.25 -26.67 -18.48
#